data_AF-A0A3B9J955-F1
#
_entry.id   AF-A0A3B9J955-F1
#
_cell.length_a   1.000
_cell.length_b   1.000
_cell.length_c   1.000
_cell.angle_alpha   90.00
_cell.angle_beta   90.00
_cell.angle_gamma   90.00
#
_symmetry.space_group_name_H-M   'P 1'
#
loop_
_entity.id
_entity.type
_entity.pdbx_description
1 polymer ?
#
loop_
_entity_poly.entity_id
_entity_poly.type
_entity_poly.pdbx_seq_one_letter_code
_entity_poly.pdbx_strand_id
1 'polypeptide(L)'
;MVGLVGHLIWGGIQFIGLNTGHRDQLREIQEIFSVRGLVKNKRISGFTFEPSWLASQLATLYLPWLVAALLGRWTMDFRRSSVNGLSSLVNLFFLLASLAALLATYSRAGLAVTALAAGITVLIAGRPFLQSAWGWFLAGFRCSVTQSRLGWIQAAGGRALLIIVVVAVLAGAGIFLSDKGYIARLWTSDMSDFWGYVSSASLGPRLAYAAGAMPAFNANPLTGVGLGASGFWIYPNMPDELLMGQPEIAQALAPNSGLFPNP
;
A
#
# COMPACT_ATOMS: atom_id res chain seq x y z
N MET A 1 15.53 -5.42 -5.20
CA MET A 1 15.30 -3.96 -5.35
C MET A 1 15.12 -3.51 -6.81
N VAL A 2 15.67 -4.21 -7.82
CA VAL A 2 15.53 -3.83 -9.25
C VAL A 2 14.08 -3.62 -9.67
N GLY A 3 13.17 -4.53 -9.30
CA GLY A 3 11.74 -4.39 -9.59
C GLY A 3 11.13 -3.12 -8.98
N LEU A 4 11.43 -2.81 -7.71
CA LEU A 4 10.98 -1.58 -7.05
C LEU A 4 11.46 -0.33 -7.79
N VAL A 5 12.75 -0.28 -8.13
CA VAL A 5 13.33 0.85 -8.87
C VAL A 5 12.60 1.06 -10.18
N GLY A 6 12.34 -0.03 -10.93
CA GLY A 6 11.54 0.02 -12.16
C GLY A 6 10.15 0.61 -11.91
N HIS A 7 9.42 0.10 -10.91
CA HIS A 7 8.09 0.62 -10.56
C HIS A 7 8.11 2.11 -10.20
N LEU A 8 9.11 2.57 -9.45
CA LEU A 8 9.21 3.96 -9.04
C LEU A 8 9.57 4.90 -10.19
N ILE A 9 10.51 4.51 -11.05
CA ILE A 9 10.90 5.30 -12.23
C ILE A 9 9.72 5.42 -13.18
N TRP A 10 9.17 4.28 -13.61
CA TRP A 10 8.09 4.29 -14.59
C TRP A 10 6.79 4.85 -13.99
N GLY A 11 6.49 4.55 -12.73
CA GLY A 11 5.38 5.16 -12.00
C GLY A 11 5.51 6.69 -11.87
N GLY A 12 6.73 7.20 -11.66
CA GLY A 12 7.01 8.64 -11.66
C GLY A 12 6.77 9.29 -13.03
N ILE A 13 7.23 8.65 -14.10
CA ILE A 13 6.99 9.10 -15.48
C ILE A 13 5.48 9.13 -15.78
N GLN A 14 4.76 8.06 -15.43
CA GLN A 14 3.30 7.99 -15.55
C GLN A 14 2.62 9.11 -14.74
N PHE A 15 3.05 9.35 -13.50
CA PHE A 15 2.47 10.39 -12.64
C PHE A 15 2.60 11.76 -13.29
N ILE A 16 3.80 12.12 -13.75
CA ILE A 16 4.04 13.43 -14.37
C ILE A 16 3.26 13.54 -15.68
N GLY A 17 3.40 12.57 -16.59
CA GLY A 17 2.77 12.64 -17.91
C GLY A 17 1.23 12.62 -17.86
N LEU A 18 0.62 11.85 -16.94
CA LEU A 18 -0.84 11.85 -16.76
C LEU A 18 -1.37 13.17 -16.20
N ASN A 19 -0.57 13.90 -15.43
CA ASN A 19 -0.96 15.21 -14.89
C ASN A 19 -0.68 16.36 -15.86
N THR A 20 0.28 16.21 -16.79
CA THR A 20 0.62 17.22 -17.81
C THR A 20 -0.06 17.01 -19.17
N GLY A 21 -0.88 15.96 -19.32
CA GLY A 21 -1.70 15.74 -20.53
C GLY A 21 -1.08 14.80 -21.58
N HIS A 22 0.04 14.16 -21.28
CA HIS A 22 0.76 13.26 -22.20
C HIS A 22 0.25 11.81 -22.13
N ARG A 23 -1.08 11.61 -22.06
CA ARG A 23 -1.65 10.26 -21.89
C ARG A 23 -1.34 9.35 -23.07
N ASP A 24 -1.45 9.86 -24.30
CA ASP A 24 -1.38 9.00 -25.48
C ASP A 24 0.03 8.44 -25.67
N GLN A 25 1.06 9.26 -25.47
CA GLN A 25 2.45 8.80 -25.51
C GLN A 25 2.75 7.77 -24.41
N LEU A 26 2.24 8.01 -23.20
CA LEU A 26 2.42 7.06 -22.10
C LEU A 26 1.70 5.73 -22.37
N ARG A 27 0.53 5.78 -23.02
CA ARG A 27 -0.23 4.59 -23.39
C ARG A 27 0.52 3.77 -24.42
N GLU A 28 1.05 4.40 -25.48
CA GLU A 28 1.86 3.72 -26.49
C GLU A 28 3.03 2.97 -25.87
N ILE A 29 3.75 3.61 -24.93
CA ILE A 29 4.87 2.98 -24.21
C ILE A 29 4.37 1.83 -23.32
N GLN A 30 3.26 2.02 -22.60
CA GLN A 30 2.68 0.98 -21.73
C GLN A 30 2.26 -0.25 -22.53
N GLU A 31 1.72 -0.05 -23.73
CA GLU A 31 1.21 -1.12 -24.60
C GLU A 31 2.33 -1.98 -25.21
N ILE A 32 3.59 -1.54 -25.16
CA ILE A 32 4.75 -2.36 -25.54
C ILE A 32 4.89 -3.59 -24.63
N PHE A 33 4.50 -3.48 -23.36
CA PHE A 33 4.68 -4.56 -22.37
C PHE A 33 3.42 -4.91 -21.56
N SER A 34 2.29 -4.21 -21.77
CA SER A 34 1.03 -4.47 -21.06
C SER A 34 -0.17 -4.34 -22.01
N VAL A 35 -0.94 -5.41 -22.14
CA VAL A 35 -2.16 -5.44 -22.99
C VAL A 35 -3.24 -4.48 -22.49
N ARG A 36 -3.28 -4.26 -21.18
CA ARG A 36 -4.16 -3.27 -20.55
C ARG A 36 -3.41 -1.95 -20.50
N GLY A 37 -3.75 -1.04 -21.40
CA GLY A 37 -3.21 0.32 -21.41
C GLY A 37 -3.52 1.10 -20.13
N LEU A 38 -3.28 2.42 -20.14
CA LEU A 38 -3.41 3.26 -18.94
C LEU A 38 -4.87 3.52 -18.55
N VAL A 39 -5.14 3.43 -17.24
CA VAL A 39 -6.48 3.68 -16.68
C VAL A 39 -6.87 5.16 -16.85
N LYS A 40 -8.17 5.41 -17.13
CA LYS A 40 -8.72 6.75 -17.40
C LYS A 40 -8.56 7.77 -16.26
N ASN A 41 -8.24 7.36 -15.04
CA ASN A 41 -8.33 8.21 -13.84
C ASN A 41 -6.99 8.80 -13.35
N LYS A 42 -6.02 9.03 -14.24
CA LYS A 42 -4.67 9.56 -13.91
C LYS A 42 -3.96 8.77 -12.79
N ARG A 43 -4.22 7.46 -12.73
CA ARG A 43 -3.64 6.52 -11.75
C ARG A 43 -2.37 5.92 -12.32
N ILE A 44 -1.35 5.77 -11.49
CA ILE A 44 -0.12 5.07 -11.90
C ILE A 44 -0.24 3.57 -11.65
N SER A 45 0.27 2.76 -12.58
CA SER A 45 0.37 1.30 -12.48
C SER A 45 1.81 0.80 -12.45
N GLY A 46 2.78 1.65 -12.77
CA GLY A 46 4.14 1.21 -13.04
C GLY A 46 4.14 0.06 -14.05
N PHE A 47 4.97 -0.96 -13.81
CA PHE A 47 5.03 -2.16 -14.64
C PHE A 47 3.92 -3.19 -14.35
N THR A 48 2.98 -2.90 -13.46
CA THR A 48 1.87 -3.81 -13.20
C THR A 48 0.71 -3.59 -14.15
N PHE A 49 -0.13 -4.61 -14.30
CA PHE A 49 -1.31 -4.60 -15.15
C PHE A 49 -2.37 -3.57 -14.70
N GLU A 50 -2.46 -3.30 -13.39
CA GLU A 50 -3.37 -2.31 -12.82
C GLU A 50 -2.72 -1.50 -11.69
N PRO A 51 -3.13 -0.22 -11.49
CA PRO A 51 -2.72 0.56 -10.32
C PRO A 51 -2.91 -0.16 -8.97
N SER A 52 -3.96 -0.95 -8.90
CA SER A 52 -4.34 -1.69 -7.70
C SER A 52 -3.36 -2.83 -7.37
N TRP A 53 -2.69 -3.39 -8.39
CA TRP A 53 -1.68 -4.45 -8.25
C TRP A 53 -0.34 -3.88 -7.79
N LEU A 54 0.07 -2.74 -8.35
CA LEU A 54 1.23 -2.00 -7.86
C LEU A 54 1.06 -1.69 -6.37
N ALA A 55 -0.12 -1.21 -5.97
CA ALA A 55 -0.40 -0.92 -4.57
C ALA A 55 -0.27 -2.16 -3.68
N SER A 56 -0.79 -3.31 -4.12
CA SER A 56 -0.64 -4.56 -3.38
C SER A 56 0.83 -4.97 -3.25
N GLN A 57 1.61 -4.92 -4.34
CA GLN A 57 3.04 -5.26 -4.29
C GLN A 57 3.83 -4.31 -3.36
N LEU A 58 3.52 -3.02 -3.37
CA LEU A 58 4.12 -2.06 -2.44
C LEU A 58 3.75 -2.42 -1.00
N ALA A 59 2.48 -2.69 -0.72
CA ALA A 59 1.95 -2.99 0.60
C ALA A 59 2.49 -4.29 1.20
N THR A 60 2.52 -5.38 0.43
CA THR A 60 2.83 -6.73 0.95
C THR A 60 4.30 -7.09 0.82
N LEU A 61 4.96 -6.64 -0.25
CA LEU A 61 6.36 -6.98 -0.52
C LEU A 61 7.27 -5.84 -0.10
N TYR A 62 7.23 -4.69 -0.78
CA TYR A 62 8.31 -3.71 -0.66
C TYR A 62 8.34 -2.96 0.67
N LEU A 63 7.20 -2.45 1.16
CA LEU A 63 7.14 -1.65 2.37
C LEU A 63 7.59 -2.41 3.63
N PRO A 64 7.15 -3.66 3.90
CA PRO A 64 7.63 -4.43 5.05
C PRO A 64 9.15 -4.62 5.04
N TRP A 65 9.74 -4.93 3.88
CA TRP A 65 11.19 -5.09 3.74
C TRP A 65 11.96 -3.78 3.96
N LEU A 66 11.45 -2.66 3.44
CA LEU A 66 12.07 -1.33 3.62
C LEU A 66 12.00 -0.87 5.08
N VAL A 67 10.86 -1.08 5.74
CA VAL A 67 10.69 -0.79 7.17
C VAL A 67 11.62 -1.67 8.01
N ALA A 68 11.67 -2.98 7.75
CA ALA A 68 12.58 -3.89 8.44
C ALA A 68 14.06 -3.50 8.23
N ALA A 69 14.45 -3.08 7.03
CA ALA A 69 15.81 -2.63 6.74
C ALA A 69 16.18 -1.32 7.48
N LEU A 70 15.22 -0.45 7.75
CA LEU A 70 15.43 0.79 8.50
C LEU A 70 15.44 0.59 10.02
N LEU A 71 14.57 -0.28 10.53
CA LEU A 71 14.39 -0.54 11.97
C LEU A 71 15.38 -1.59 12.51
N GLY A 72 15.80 -2.56 11.69
CA GLY A 72 16.62 -3.72 12.06
C GLY A 72 18.09 -3.43 12.38
N ARG A 73 18.39 -2.30 13.04
CA ARG A 73 19.75 -1.88 13.40
C ARG A 73 20.48 -2.83 14.37
N TRP A 74 19.81 -3.81 14.98
CA TRP A 74 20.38 -4.62 16.07
C TRP A 74 20.68 -6.09 15.72
N THR A 75 20.06 -6.69 14.71
CA THR A 75 20.20 -8.14 14.42
C THR A 75 20.97 -8.48 13.15
N MET A 76 21.33 -7.48 12.33
CA MET A 76 21.87 -7.71 10.98
C MET A 76 23.24 -7.05 10.72
N ASP A 77 23.94 -6.57 11.76
CA ASP A 77 25.30 -6.03 11.61
C ASP A 77 26.32 -7.09 11.17
N PHE A 78 26.07 -8.38 11.43
CA PHE A 78 26.94 -9.49 11.00
C PHE A 78 26.76 -9.90 9.52
N ARG A 79 25.61 -9.60 8.87
CA ARG A 79 25.33 -9.93 7.45
C ARG A 79 25.36 -8.71 6.52
N ARG A 80 25.75 -7.55 7.06
CA ARG A 80 25.61 -6.22 6.43
C ARG A 80 26.38 -6.04 5.12
N SER A 81 27.37 -6.90 4.84
CA SER A 81 28.19 -6.78 3.63
C SER A 81 27.63 -7.47 2.37
N SER A 82 26.58 -8.32 2.45
CA SER A 82 26.26 -9.19 1.31
C SER A 82 24.87 -9.03 0.69
N VAL A 83 23.84 -8.52 1.40
CA VAL A 83 22.45 -8.65 0.89
C VAL A 83 21.79 -7.35 0.43
N ASN A 84 22.22 -6.16 0.86
CA ASN A 84 21.62 -4.92 0.32
C ASN A 84 22.51 -3.68 0.17
N GLY A 85 23.75 -3.61 0.69
CA GLY A 85 24.77 -2.58 0.37
C GLY A 85 24.42 -1.08 0.42
N LEU A 86 23.15 -0.71 0.64
CA LEU A 86 22.59 0.62 0.46
C LEU A 86 22.55 1.33 1.80
N SER A 87 22.95 2.60 1.80
CA SER A 87 22.94 3.43 3.00
C SER A 87 21.50 3.58 3.55
N SER A 88 21.36 3.84 4.85
CA SER A 88 20.05 4.08 5.47
C SER A 88 19.28 5.22 4.82
N LEU A 89 19.98 6.21 4.24
CA LEU A 89 19.37 7.30 3.48
C LEU A 89 18.70 6.81 2.19
N VAL A 90 19.33 5.86 1.50
CA VAL A 90 18.75 5.28 0.27
C VAL A 90 17.52 4.43 0.59
N ASN A 91 17.56 3.65 1.68
CA ASN A 91 16.38 2.91 2.14
C ASN A 91 15.24 3.85 2.56
N LEU A 92 15.56 4.98 3.20
CA LEU A 92 14.57 6.00 3.56
C LEU A 92 13.96 6.64 2.30
N PHE A 93 14.79 6.98 1.31
CA PHE A 93 14.32 7.48 0.02
C PHE A 93 13.37 6.49 -0.64
N PHE A 94 13.73 5.20 -0.72
CA PHE A 94 12.87 4.18 -1.30
C PHE A 94 11.57 3.98 -0.52
N LEU A 95 11.61 4.08 0.82
CA LEU A 95 10.39 4.03 1.63
C LEU A 95 9.45 5.19 1.28
N LEU A 96 9.96 6.42 1.28
CA LEU A 96 9.17 7.62 0.97
C LEU A 96 8.64 7.59 -0.47
N ALA A 97 9.48 7.20 -1.43
CA ALA A 97 9.09 7.05 -2.83
C ALA A 97 8.02 5.95 -3.01
N SER A 98 8.13 4.84 -2.27
CA SER A 98 7.12 3.76 -2.27
C SER A 98 5.79 4.22 -1.67
N LEU A 99 5.82 5.02 -0.60
CA LEU A 99 4.60 5.62 -0.02
C LEU A 99 3.96 6.63 -0.97
N ALA A 100 4.76 7.47 -1.62
CA ALA A 100 4.27 8.41 -2.64
C ALA A 100 3.67 7.68 -3.85
N ALA A 101 4.34 6.64 -4.34
CA ALA A 101 3.83 5.79 -5.41
C ALA A 101 2.53 5.09 -5.00
N LEU A 102 2.46 4.57 -3.77
CA LEU A 102 1.24 3.95 -3.21
C LEU A 102 0.08 4.95 -3.22
N LEU A 103 0.29 6.19 -2.78
CA LEU A 103 -0.74 7.24 -2.86
C LEU A 103 -1.15 7.53 -4.30
N ALA A 104 -0.19 7.65 -5.21
CA ALA A 104 -0.43 7.90 -6.63
C ALA A 104 -1.15 6.76 -7.37
N THR A 105 -1.18 5.54 -6.80
CA THR A 105 -2.02 4.45 -7.35
C THR A 105 -3.51 4.68 -7.14
N TYR A 106 -3.91 5.55 -6.20
CA TYR A 106 -5.27 5.71 -5.71
C TYR A 106 -5.99 4.38 -5.41
N SER A 107 -5.25 3.37 -4.93
CA SER A 107 -5.81 2.05 -4.59
C SER A 107 -6.35 2.04 -3.17
N ARG A 108 -7.69 2.01 -3.02
CA ARG A 108 -8.38 1.94 -1.72
C ARG A 108 -7.92 0.76 -0.87
N ALA A 109 -7.99 -0.44 -1.44
CA ALA A 109 -7.58 -1.67 -0.77
C ALA A 109 -6.09 -1.65 -0.43
N GLY A 110 -5.24 -1.16 -1.33
CA GLY A 110 -3.80 -1.07 -1.08
C GLY A 110 -3.45 -0.11 0.06
N LEU A 111 -4.11 1.05 0.11
CA LEU A 111 -3.95 2.02 1.20
C LEU A 111 -4.48 1.46 2.52
N ALA A 112 -5.67 0.85 2.52
CA ALA A 112 -6.26 0.25 3.71
C ALA A 112 -5.42 -0.90 4.28
N VAL A 113 -4.98 -1.83 3.42
CA VAL A 113 -4.10 -2.94 3.82
C VAL A 113 -2.77 -2.41 4.34
N THR A 114 -2.17 -1.41 3.70
CA THR A 114 -0.92 -0.81 4.19
C THR A 114 -1.12 -0.15 5.55
N ALA A 115 -2.21 0.61 5.75
CA ALA A 115 -2.51 1.27 7.01
C ALA A 115 -2.77 0.26 8.13
N LEU A 116 -3.54 -0.80 7.86
CA LEU A 116 -3.81 -1.88 8.79
C LEU A 116 -2.52 -2.62 9.15
N ALA A 117 -1.71 -3.00 8.16
CA ALA A 117 -0.45 -3.69 8.37
C ALA A 117 0.55 -2.82 9.16
N ALA A 118 0.64 -1.52 8.86
CA ALA A 118 1.44 -0.57 9.63
C ALA A 118 0.95 -0.47 11.08
N GLY A 119 -0.36 -0.35 11.29
CA GLY A 119 -0.98 -0.33 12.62
C GLY A 119 -0.65 -1.59 13.43
N ILE A 120 -0.86 -2.77 12.85
CA ILE A 120 -0.54 -4.06 13.48
C ILE A 120 0.96 -4.15 13.80
N THR A 121 1.83 -3.78 12.85
CA THR A 121 3.29 -3.80 13.04
C THR A 121 3.72 -2.92 14.21
N VAL A 122 3.16 -1.71 14.28
CA VAL A 122 3.43 -0.76 15.37
C VAL A 122 2.92 -1.29 16.71
N LEU A 123 1.74 -1.92 16.75
CA LEU A 123 1.15 -2.47 17.97
C LEU A 123 1.91 -3.69 18.52
N ILE A 124 2.40 -4.56 17.63
CA ILE A 124 3.07 -5.82 18.00
C ILE A 124 4.56 -5.59 18.23
N ALA A 125 5.28 -5.04 17.24
CA ALA A 125 6.74 -4.91 17.26
C ALA A 125 7.22 -3.50 17.64
N GLY A 126 6.34 -2.50 17.56
CA GLY A 126 6.71 -1.10 17.74
C GLY A 126 6.70 -0.60 19.19
N ARG A 127 6.20 -1.36 20.17
CA ARG A 127 6.07 -0.89 21.57
C ARG A 127 7.36 -0.30 22.18
N PRO A 128 8.53 -0.97 22.16
CA PRO A 128 9.75 -0.39 22.74
C PRO A 128 10.24 0.83 21.94
N PHE A 129 10.07 0.81 20.62
CA PHE A 129 10.38 1.95 19.77
C PHE A 129 9.47 3.15 20.05
N LEU A 130 8.16 2.92 20.19
CA LEU A 130 7.17 3.94 20.55
C LEU A 130 7.47 4.53 21.92
N GLN A 131 7.79 3.72 22.92
CA GLN A 131 8.16 4.20 24.25
C GLN A 131 9.43 5.07 24.20
N SER A 132 10.45 4.64 23.46
CA SER A 132 11.68 5.42 23.27
C SER A 132 11.43 6.71 22.50
N ALA A 133 10.65 6.66 21.42
CA ALA A 133 10.31 7.82 20.60
C ALA A 133 9.45 8.82 21.39
N TRP A 134 8.48 8.32 22.16
CA TRP A 134 7.63 9.12 23.04
C TRP A 134 8.44 9.77 24.17
N GLY A 135 9.37 9.02 24.77
CA GLY A 135 10.31 9.54 25.76
C GLY A 135 11.20 10.66 25.19
N TRP A 136 11.81 10.44 24.03
CA TRP A 136 12.62 11.44 23.33
C TRP A 136 11.82 12.68 22.91
N PHE A 137 10.58 12.48 22.48
CA PHE A 137 9.67 13.55 22.08
C PHE A 137 9.30 14.43 23.27
N LEU A 138 8.79 13.83 24.35
CA LEU A 138 8.44 14.54 25.58
C LEU A 138 9.65 15.19 26.26
N ALA A 139 10.83 14.57 26.18
CA ALA A 139 12.06 15.12 26.75
C ALA A 139 12.42 16.50 26.18
N GLY A 140 12.02 16.82 24.95
CA GLY A 140 12.26 18.15 24.39
C GLY A 140 11.37 19.26 24.87
N PHE A 141 10.23 18.92 25.48
CA PHE A 141 9.34 19.89 26.09
C PHE A 141 9.62 20.05 27.59
N ARG A 142 10.39 19.13 28.18
CA ARG A 142 10.83 19.21 29.57
C ARG A 142 11.99 20.20 29.70
N CYS A 143 11.85 21.19 30.57
CA CYS A 143 12.93 22.07 30.94
C CYS A 143 13.87 21.31 31.90
N SER A 144 15.07 20.94 31.44
CA SER A 144 16.09 20.37 32.31
C SER A 144 16.88 21.49 32.99
N VAL A 145 17.11 21.38 34.30
CA VAL A 145 17.90 22.33 35.11
C VAL A 145 19.32 22.54 34.54
N THR A 146 19.84 21.57 33.79
CA THR A 146 21.18 21.58 33.16
C THR A 146 21.23 22.20 31.76
N GLN A 147 20.10 22.49 31.10
CA GLN A 147 20.12 23.02 29.73
C GLN A 147 19.98 24.54 29.68
N SER A 148 20.73 25.18 28.77
CA SER A 148 20.59 26.61 28.48
C SER A 148 19.19 26.90 27.94
N ARG A 149 18.62 28.05 28.32
CA ARG A 149 17.27 28.49 27.90
C ARG A 149 17.10 28.46 26.37
N LEU A 150 18.16 28.80 25.64
CA LEU A 150 18.18 28.76 24.17
C LEU A 150 18.13 27.32 23.62
N GLY A 151 18.85 26.38 24.24
CA GLY A 151 18.83 24.97 23.85
C GLY A 151 17.45 24.33 24.04
N TRP A 152 16.75 24.67 25.12
CA TRP A 152 15.36 24.24 25.34
C TRP A 152 14.40 24.83 24.30
N ILE A 153 14.51 26.12 23.98
CA ILE A 153 13.67 26.76 22.93
C ILE A 153 13.90 26.11 21.57
N GLN A 154 15.16 25.84 21.19
CA GLN A 154 15.48 25.15 19.94
C GLN A 154 14.93 23.72 19.92
N ALA A 155 15.06 23.00 21.04
CA ALA A 155 14.55 21.65 21.20
C ALA A 155 13.01 21.57 21.10
N ALA A 156 12.30 22.47 21.78
CA ALA A 156 10.85 22.56 21.75
C ALA A 156 10.35 23.05 20.38
N GLY A 157 11.00 24.07 19.81
CA GLY A 157 10.68 24.63 18.50
C GLY A 157 10.86 23.61 17.36
N GLY A 158 11.94 22.83 17.38
CA GLY A 158 12.15 21.76 16.40
C GLY A 158 11.07 20.66 16.46
N ARG A 159 10.56 20.36 17.66
CA ARG A 159 9.47 19.37 17.83
C ARG A 159 8.11 19.93 17.45
N ALA A 160 7.85 21.20 17.73
CA ALA A 160 6.67 21.91 17.24
C ALA A 160 6.64 21.95 15.69
N LEU A 161 7.78 22.24 15.07
CA LEU A 161 7.93 22.18 13.60
C LEU A 161 7.66 20.77 13.08
N LEU A 162 8.18 19.74 13.74
CA LEU A 162 7.92 18.34 13.37
C LEU A 162 6.42 18.00 13.45
N ILE A 163 5.71 18.45 14.50
CA ILE A 163 4.25 18.29 14.59
C ILE A 163 3.58 18.96 13.40
N ILE A 164 3.93 20.22 13.10
CA ILE A 164 3.35 20.97 11.98
C ILE A 164 3.57 20.23 10.66
N VAL A 165 4.78 19.73 10.41
CA VAL A 165 5.10 18.98 9.20
C VAL A 165 4.30 17.69 9.11
N VAL A 166 4.20 16.91 10.21
CA VAL A 166 3.41 15.67 10.22
C VAL A 166 1.93 15.97 9.98
N VAL A 167 1.37 16.98 10.64
CA VAL A 167 -0.03 17.40 10.46
C VAL A 167 -0.26 17.87 9.02
N ALA A 168 0.65 18.67 8.45
CA ALA A 168 0.55 19.15 7.07
C ALA A 168 0.60 17.99 6.05
N VAL A 169 1.48 17.00 6.27
CA VAL A 169 1.56 15.81 5.41
C VAL A 169 0.29 14.97 5.51
N LEU A 170 -0.22 14.72 6.72
CA LEU A 170 -1.44 13.94 6.93
C LEU A 170 -2.67 14.66 6.38
N ALA A 171 -2.81 15.97 6.63
CA ALA A 171 -3.89 16.78 6.10
C ALA A 171 -3.81 16.90 4.59
N GLY A 172 -2.62 17.11 4.03
CA GLY A 172 -2.38 17.14 2.58
C GLY A 172 -2.75 15.82 1.92
N ALA A 173 -2.34 14.69 2.49
CA ALA A 173 -2.75 13.37 2.03
C ALA A 173 -4.26 13.17 2.14
N GLY A 174 -4.87 13.57 3.25
CA GLY A 174 -6.31 13.48 3.49
C GLY A 174 -7.13 14.26 2.46
N ILE A 175 -6.80 15.54 2.25
CA ILE A 175 -7.45 16.42 1.27
C ILE A 175 -7.27 15.88 -0.16
N PHE A 176 -6.05 15.47 -0.49
CA PHE A 176 -5.72 14.92 -1.80
C PHE A 176 -6.49 13.62 -2.10
N LEU A 177 -6.70 12.78 -1.09
CA LEU A 177 -7.48 11.55 -1.21
C LEU A 177 -8.99 11.82 -1.18
N SER A 178 -9.48 12.79 -0.41
CA SER A 178 -10.92 13.09 -0.27
C SER A 178 -11.54 13.70 -1.53
N ASP A 179 -10.74 14.44 -2.31
CA ASP A 179 -11.15 14.99 -3.61
C ASP A 179 -11.47 13.89 -4.65
N LYS A 180 -11.10 12.64 -4.37
CA LYS A 180 -11.45 11.50 -5.23
C LYS A 180 -12.78 10.91 -4.75
N GLY A 181 -13.87 11.17 -5.48
CA GLY A 181 -15.23 10.69 -5.16
C GLY A 181 -15.36 9.17 -4.96
N TYR A 182 -14.37 8.39 -5.40
CA TYR A 182 -14.25 6.95 -5.18
C TYR A 182 -13.77 6.56 -3.75
N ILE A 183 -12.99 7.42 -3.09
CA ILE A 183 -12.52 7.26 -1.69
C ILE A 183 -13.56 7.77 -0.71
N ALA A 184 -14.32 8.81 -1.07
CA ALA A 184 -15.44 9.31 -0.27
C ALA A 184 -16.44 8.19 0.08
N ARG A 185 -16.63 7.21 -0.80
CA ARG A 185 -17.51 6.04 -0.55
C ARG A 185 -17.11 5.17 0.63
N LEU A 186 -15.83 5.17 1.06
CA LEU A 186 -15.41 4.44 2.26
C LEU A 186 -15.99 5.03 3.54
N TRP A 187 -16.28 6.34 3.52
CA TRP A 187 -16.80 7.10 4.66
C TRP A 187 -18.32 7.21 4.65
N THR A 188 -18.94 7.09 3.48
CA THR A 188 -20.40 7.19 3.33
C THR A 188 -21.12 5.84 3.28
N SER A 189 -20.39 4.72 3.37
CA SER A 189 -20.97 3.37 3.35
C SER A 189 -21.51 2.99 4.72
N ASP A 190 -22.70 2.39 4.74
CA ASP A 190 -23.35 1.91 5.95
C ASP A 190 -22.59 0.72 6.53
N MET A 191 -22.27 0.76 7.83
CA MET A 191 -21.48 -0.25 8.55
C MET A 191 -22.35 -1.29 9.28
N SER A 192 -23.67 -1.21 9.16
CA SER A 192 -24.61 -2.08 9.87
C SER A 192 -24.55 -3.56 9.44
N ASP A 193 -24.16 -3.84 8.20
CA ASP A 193 -23.84 -5.19 7.71
C ASP A 193 -22.39 -5.24 7.21
N PHE A 194 -21.58 -6.14 7.79
CA PHE A 194 -20.17 -6.28 7.43
C PHE A 194 -19.99 -6.66 5.95
N TRP A 195 -20.81 -7.57 5.42
CA TRP A 195 -20.69 -8.02 4.04
C TRP A 195 -21.24 -6.98 3.05
N GLY A 196 -22.34 -6.29 3.42
CA GLY A 196 -22.83 -5.11 2.73
C GLY A 196 -21.79 -3.98 2.64
N TYR A 197 -21.08 -3.69 3.73
CA TYR A 197 -19.99 -2.71 3.76
C TYR A 197 -18.81 -3.12 2.87
N VAL A 198 -18.39 -4.40 2.95
CA VAL A 198 -17.31 -4.95 2.11
C VAL A 198 -17.64 -4.85 0.61
N SER A 199 -18.90 -5.13 0.26
CA SER A 199 -19.42 -5.01 -1.10
C SER A 199 -19.49 -3.54 -1.55
N SER A 200 -20.06 -2.65 -0.73
CA SER A 200 -20.22 -1.22 -1.06
C SER A 200 -18.89 -0.46 -1.11
N ALA A 201 -17.92 -0.86 -0.29
CA ALA A 201 -16.54 -0.39 -0.33
C ALA A 201 -15.74 -0.94 -1.53
N SER A 202 -16.35 -1.84 -2.32
CA SER A 202 -15.74 -2.62 -3.41
C SER A 202 -14.40 -3.26 -3.01
N LEU A 203 -14.42 -3.86 -1.81
CA LEU A 203 -13.43 -4.80 -1.30
C LEU A 203 -13.86 -6.26 -1.56
N GLY A 204 -15.12 -6.47 -1.92
CA GLY A 204 -15.77 -7.77 -2.12
C GLY A 204 -14.96 -8.78 -2.92
N PRO A 205 -14.57 -8.50 -4.19
CA PRO A 205 -13.90 -9.48 -5.02
C PRO A 205 -12.57 -9.96 -4.42
N ARG A 206 -11.75 -9.07 -3.87
CA ARG A 206 -10.43 -9.40 -3.30
C ARG A 206 -10.54 -10.19 -2.01
N LEU A 207 -11.50 -9.82 -1.16
CA LEU A 207 -11.77 -10.57 0.07
C LEU A 207 -12.35 -11.95 -0.26
N ALA A 208 -13.14 -12.08 -1.33
CA ALA A 208 -13.61 -13.38 -1.82
C ALA A 208 -12.45 -14.27 -2.28
N TYR A 209 -11.55 -13.74 -3.11
CA TYR A 209 -10.36 -14.47 -3.54
C TYR A 209 -9.46 -14.84 -2.34
N ALA A 210 -9.25 -13.92 -1.39
CA ALA A 210 -8.46 -14.21 -0.18
C ALA A 210 -9.13 -15.27 0.71
N ALA A 211 -10.44 -15.18 0.92
CA ALA A 211 -11.20 -16.11 1.73
C ALA A 211 -11.24 -17.52 1.11
N GLY A 212 -11.34 -17.63 -0.22
CA GLY A 212 -11.31 -18.91 -0.92
C GLY A 212 -9.89 -19.48 -1.12
N ALA A 213 -8.86 -18.64 -1.16
CA ALA A 213 -7.48 -19.09 -1.41
C ALA A 213 -6.90 -19.94 -0.27
N MET A 214 -7.14 -19.58 0.99
CA MET A 214 -6.55 -20.30 2.12
C MET A 214 -7.13 -21.72 2.28
N PRO A 215 -8.47 -21.94 2.24
CA PRO A 215 -9.03 -23.28 2.23
C PRO A 215 -8.61 -24.09 0.99
N ALA A 216 -8.54 -23.46 -0.18
CA ALA A 216 -8.08 -24.12 -1.41
C ALA A 216 -6.63 -24.62 -1.29
N PHE A 217 -5.73 -23.79 -0.73
CA PHE A 217 -4.35 -24.17 -0.46
C PHE A 217 -4.26 -25.31 0.57
N ASN A 218 -5.05 -25.24 1.65
CA ASN A 218 -5.09 -26.30 2.66
C ASN A 218 -5.57 -27.63 2.07
N ALA A 219 -6.53 -27.61 1.14
CA ALA A 219 -7.02 -28.79 0.45
C ALA A 219 -6.01 -29.33 -0.58
N ASN A 220 -5.20 -28.46 -1.20
CA ASN A 220 -4.26 -28.84 -2.25
C ASN A 220 -2.87 -28.18 -2.06
N PRO A 221 -2.06 -28.60 -1.07
CA PRO A 221 -0.83 -27.90 -0.70
C PRO A 221 0.24 -27.86 -1.80
N LEU A 222 0.30 -28.90 -2.64
CA LEU A 222 1.33 -29.03 -3.69
C LEU A 222 1.09 -28.08 -4.86
N THR A 223 -0.17 -27.82 -5.15
CA THR A 223 -0.64 -27.12 -6.35
C THR A 223 -1.32 -25.80 -5.99
N GLY A 224 -1.43 -25.51 -4.69
CA GLY A 224 -1.99 -24.32 -4.09
C GLY A 224 -3.45 -24.12 -4.46
N VAL A 225 -3.72 -23.06 -5.23
CA VAL A 225 -5.06 -22.73 -5.68
C VAL A 225 -5.42 -23.35 -7.04
N GLY A 226 -4.49 -24.07 -7.67
CA GLY A 226 -4.64 -24.67 -9.00
C GLY A 226 -4.11 -23.78 -10.13
N LEU A 227 -4.15 -24.28 -11.37
CA LEU A 227 -3.67 -23.56 -12.55
C LEU A 227 -4.73 -22.57 -13.08
N GLY A 228 -4.26 -21.44 -13.64
CA GLY A 228 -5.06 -20.44 -14.37
C GLY A 228 -5.64 -19.32 -13.49
N ALA A 229 -5.06 -18.10 -13.60
CA ALA A 229 -5.46 -16.73 -13.18
C ALA A 229 -6.30 -16.45 -11.90
N SER A 230 -7.08 -17.40 -11.40
CA SER A 230 -7.79 -17.42 -10.12
C SER A 230 -7.88 -18.83 -9.51
N GLY A 231 -7.24 -19.84 -10.10
CA GLY A 231 -7.18 -21.21 -9.63
C GLY A 231 -8.53 -21.94 -9.71
N PHE A 232 -8.57 -23.11 -10.35
CA PHE A 232 -9.77 -23.96 -10.39
C PHE A 232 -10.36 -24.25 -9.01
N TRP A 233 -9.57 -24.13 -7.94
CA TRP A 233 -9.98 -24.47 -6.59
C TRP A 233 -10.40 -23.27 -5.75
N ILE A 234 -10.24 -22.01 -6.19
CA ILE A 234 -10.69 -20.88 -5.36
C ILE A 234 -12.22 -20.79 -5.33
N TYR A 235 -12.89 -20.83 -6.49
CA TYR A 235 -14.33 -20.60 -6.56
C TYR A 235 -15.17 -21.57 -5.69
N PRO A 236 -14.87 -22.88 -5.66
CA PRO A 236 -15.59 -23.81 -4.77
C PRO A 236 -15.35 -23.57 -3.28
N ASN A 237 -14.30 -22.82 -2.92
CA ASN A 237 -13.93 -22.52 -1.53
C ASN A 237 -14.35 -21.10 -1.11
N MET A 238 -14.99 -20.31 -1.99
CA MET A 238 -15.47 -18.97 -1.64
C MET A 238 -16.76 -19.05 -0.80
N PRO A 239 -16.98 -18.11 0.13
CA PRO A 239 -18.28 -17.94 0.78
C PRO A 239 -19.39 -17.64 -0.24
N ASP A 240 -20.57 -18.26 -0.08
CA ASP A 240 -21.70 -18.15 -1.01
C ASP A 240 -22.17 -16.69 -1.18
N GLU A 241 -22.13 -15.90 -0.10
CA GLU A 241 -22.52 -14.49 -0.12
C GLU A 241 -21.63 -13.64 -1.03
N LEU A 242 -20.35 -13.99 -1.12
CA LEU A 242 -19.40 -13.29 -2.00
C LEU A 242 -19.46 -13.84 -3.43
N LEU A 243 -19.62 -15.16 -3.58
CA LEU A 243 -19.73 -15.81 -4.88
C LEU A 243 -20.96 -15.30 -5.65
N MET A 244 -22.11 -15.16 -4.97
CA MET A 244 -23.37 -14.72 -5.58
C MET A 244 -23.61 -13.21 -5.46
N GLY A 245 -23.00 -12.55 -4.47
CA GLY A 245 -23.22 -11.12 -4.19
C GLY A 245 -22.30 -10.16 -4.94
N GLN A 246 -21.29 -10.65 -5.65
CA GLN A 246 -20.33 -9.81 -6.40
C GLN A 246 -20.50 -9.97 -7.91
N PRO A 247 -20.98 -8.94 -8.64
CA PRO A 247 -21.20 -9.03 -10.08
C PRO A 247 -19.91 -9.30 -10.87
N GLU A 248 -18.75 -8.86 -10.36
CA GLU A 248 -17.44 -9.15 -10.97
C GLU A 248 -17.07 -10.64 -10.91
N ILE A 249 -17.44 -11.33 -9.82
CA ILE A 249 -17.19 -12.77 -9.68
C ILE A 249 -18.16 -13.56 -10.57
N ALA A 250 -19.45 -13.18 -10.55
CA ALA A 250 -20.45 -13.78 -11.43
C ALA A 250 -20.10 -13.60 -12.91
N GLN A 251 -19.61 -12.42 -13.32
CA GLN A 251 -19.13 -12.19 -14.68
C GLN A 251 -17.86 -13.00 -14.99
N ALA A 252 -16.94 -13.21 -14.05
CA ALA A 252 -15.76 -14.04 -14.29
C ALA A 252 -16.12 -15.52 -14.52
N LEU A 253 -17.20 -16.01 -13.90
CA LEU A 253 -17.71 -17.37 -14.08
C LEU A 253 -18.56 -17.55 -15.34
N ALA A 254 -18.95 -16.45 -16.00
CA ALA A 254 -19.75 -16.54 -17.21
C ALA A 254 -18.92 -17.12 -18.37
N PRO A 255 -19.43 -18.12 -19.12
CA PRO A 255 -18.69 -18.77 -20.20
C PRO A 255 -18.30 -17.81 -21.34
N ASN A 256 -18.97 -16.68 -21.45
CA ASN A 256 -18.77 -15.68 -22.50
C ASN A 256 -17.90 -14.50 -22.01
N SER A 257 -17.32 -14.62 -20.82
CA SER A 257 -16.61 -13.53 -20.16
C SER A 257 -15.26 -13.28 -20.80
N GLY A 258 -15.04 -12.05 -21.28
CA GLY A 258 -13.71 -11.55 -21.62
C GLY A 258 -12.98 -10.92 -20.43
N LEU A 259 -13.53 -11.02 -19.21
CA LEU A 259 -12.90 -10.44 -18.03
C LEU A 259 -11.71 -11.28 -17.61
N PHE A 260 -10.55 -10.65 -17.55
CA PHE A 260 -9.41 -11.19 -16.85
C PHE A 260 -9.69 -11.14 -15.35
N PRO A 261 -9.57 -12.27 -14.62
CA PRO A 261 -9.70 -12.28 -13.18
C PRO A 261 -8.77 -11.21 -12.58
N ASN A 262 -9.33 -10.35 -11.73
CA ASN A 262 -8.58 -9.37 -10.95
C ASN A 262 -8.61 -9.81 -9.48
N PRO A 263 -7.84 -10.84 -9.10
CA PRO A 263 -7.77 -11.30 -7.72
C PRO A 263 -7.25 -10.21 -6.77
#